data_AF-A0A7C5CDM2-F1
#
_entry.id   AF-A0A7C5CDM2-F1
#
_cell.length_a   1.000
_cell.length_b   1.000
_cell.length_c   1.000
_cell.angle_alpha   90.00
_cell.angle_beta   90.00
_cell.angle_gamma   90.00
#
_symmetry.space_group_name_H-M   'P 1'
#
loop_
_entity.id
_entity.type
_entity.pdbx_description
1 polymer ?
#
loop_
_entity_poly.entity_id
_entity_poly.type
_entity_poly.pdbx_seq_one_letter_code
_entity_poly.pdbx_strand_id
1 'polypeptide(L)' 'MVSAILFILVLGFLFLGVPVAISLGLSSIVVIAFFSSTSMSSVALQLFSASQHYTLLAIPFFILASAFMSTGGGARR' A
#
# COMPACT_ATOMS: atom_id res chain seq x y z
N MET A 1 -22.81 -8.73 1.23
CA MET A 1 -22.85 -8.94 -0.24
C MET A 1 -21.52 -8.57 -0.89
N VAL A 2 -21.06 -7.33 -0.78
CA VAL A 2 -19.79 -6.85 -1.35
C VAL A 2 -18.56 -7.66 -0.92
N SER A 3 -18.49 -8.06 0.36
CA SER A 3 -17.40 -8.89 0.90
C SER A 3 -17.29 -10.28 0.27
N ALA A 4 -18.41 -10.91 -0.10
CA ALA A 4 -18.40 -12.21 -0.77
C ALA A 4 -17.83 -12.10 -2.20
N ILE A 5 -18.14 -11.00 -2.90
CA ILE A 5 -17.65 -10.73 -4.25
C ILE A 5 -16.14 -10.46 -4.24
N LEU A 6 -15.65 -9.69 -3.26
CA LEU A 6 -14.21 -9.51 -3.03
C LEU A 6 -13.52 -10.85 -2.85
N PHE A 7 -14.06 -11.71 -1.99
CA PHE A 7 -13.46 -12.99 -1.67
C PHE A 7 -13.37 -13.91 -2.90
N ILE A 8 -14.45 -13.99 -3.69
CA ILE A 8 -14.47 -14.76 -4.93
C ILE A 8 -13.45 -14.24 -5.94
N LEU A 9 -13.33 -12.91 -6.11
CA LEU A 9 -12.35 -12.29 -7.02
C LEU A 9 -10.91 -12.57 -6.60
N VAL A 10 -10.59 -12.42 -5.31
CA VAL A 10 -9.23 -12.69 -4.78
C VAL A 10 -8.86 -14.15 -5.02
N LEU A 11 -9.75 -15.08 -4.67
CA LEU A 11 -9.49 -16.50 -4.89
C LEU A 11 -9.37 -16.83 -6.38
N GLY A 12 -10.22 -16.24 -7.24
CA GLY A 12 -10.12 -16.39 -8.69
C GLY A 12 -8.76 -15.98 -9.24
N PHE A 13 -8.26 -14.79 -8.87
CA PHE A 13 -6.93 -14.32 -9.28
C PHE A 13 -5.79 -15.17 -8.69
N LEU A 14 -5.95 -15.67 -7.47
CA LEU A 14 -4.96 -16.57 -6.87
C LEU A 14 -4.88 -17.91 -7.62
N PHE A 15 -6.01 -18.48 -8.04
CA PHE A 15 -6.03 -19.70 -8.86
C PHE A 15 -5.40 -19.50 -10.25
N LEU A 16 -5.47 -18.28 -10.80
CA LEU A 16 -4.79 -17.88 -12.03
C LEU A 16 -3.26 -17.68 -11.85
N GLY A 17 -2.72 -17.86 -10.65
CA GLY A 17 -1.29 -17.71 -10.36
C GLY A 17 -0.82 -16.26 -10.23
N VAL A 18 -1.74 -15.30 -10.09
CA VAL A 18 -1.40 -13.89 -9.92
C VAL A 18 -0.81 -13.67 -8.53
N PRO A 19 0.31 -12.91 -8.39
CA PRO A 19 0.89 -12.57 -7.10
C PRO A 19 -0.15 -11.99 -6.12
N VAL A 20 -0.10 -12.42 -4.85
CA VAL A 20 -1.11 -12.10 -3.82
C VAL A 20 -1.38 -10.60 -3.71
N ALA A 21 -0.33 -9.76 -3.77
CA ALA A 21 -0.46 -8.31 -3.72
C ALA A 21 -1.28 -7.73 -4.89
N ILE A 22 -1.09 -8.28 -6.09
CA ILE A 22 -1.79 -7.86 -7.31
C ILE A 22 -3.24 -8.33 -7.24
N SER A 23 -3.48 -9.57 -6.80
CA SER A 23 -4.83 -10.12 -6.62
C SER A 23 -5.68 -9.31 -5.66
N LEU A 24 -5.11 -8.92 -4.50
CA LEU A 24 -5.79 -8.08 -3.50
C LEU A 24 -6.06 -6.67 -4.01
N GLY A 25 -5.10 -6.07 -4.72
CA GLY A 25 -5.25 -4.74 -5.31
C GLY A 25 -6.33 -4.71 -6.38
N LEU A 26 -6.27 -5.63 -7.34
CA LEU A 26 -7.23 -5.70 -8.45
C LEU A 26 -8.65 -6.02 -7.97
N SER A 27 -8.82 -6.99 -7.07
CA SER A 27 -10.15 -7.29 -6.53
C SER A 27 -10.77 -6.08 -5.84
N SER A 28 -9.97 -5.32 -5.07
CA SER A 28 -10.41 -4.13 -4.35
C SER A 28 -10.81 -3.02 -5.31
N ILE A 29 -10.02 -2.77 -6.36
CA ILE A 29 -10.34 -1.77 -7.39
C ILE A 29 -11.62 -2.12 -8.13
N VAL A 30 -11.77 -3.38 -8.55
CA VAL A 30 -12.98 -3.85 -9.26
C VAL A 30 -14.21 -3.67 -8.39
N VAL A 31 -14.14 -4.05 -7.13
CA VAL A 31 -15.30 -3.92 -6.23
C VAL A 31 -15.62 -2.46 -5.91
N ILE A 32 -14.62 -1.60 -5.72
CA ILE A 32 -14.86 -0.16 -5.55
C ILE A 32 -15.49 0.43 -6.82
N ALA A 33 -15.03 0.05 -8.01
CA ALA A 33 -15.56 0.59 -9.28
C ALA A 33 -17.03 0.19 -9.54
N PHE A 34 -17.41 -1.05 -9.22
CA PHE A 34 -18.75 -1.58 -9.56
C PHE A 34 -19.76 -1.55 -8.41
N PHE A 35 -19.30 -1.59 -7.15
CA PHE A 35 -20.16 -1.67 -5.96
C PHE A 35 -20.07 -0.47 -5.02
N SER A 36 -19.20 0.51 -5.26
CA SER A 36 -19.14 1.70 -4.42
C SER A 36 -20.30 2.64 -4.73
N SER A 37 -21.39 2.51 -3.99
CA SER A 37 -22.37 3.57 -3.78
C SER A 37 -21.87 4.65 -2.81
N THR A 38 -20.65 4.48 -2.26
CA THR A 38 -20.01 5.43 -1.35
C THR A 38 -19.20 6.45 -2.15
N SER A 39 -19.40 7.73 -1.86
CA SER A 39 -18.73 8.86 -2.50
C SER A 39 -17.23 8.65 -2.67
N MET A 40 -16.71 8.96 -3.86
CA MET A 40 -15.27 8.94 -4.22
C MET A 40 -14.35 9.58 -3.18
N SER A 41 -14.87 10.51 -2.36
CA SER A 41 -14.18 11.11 -1.23
C SER A 41 -13.71 10.09 -0.17
N SER A 42 -14.47 9.03 0.11
CA SER A 42 -14.08 8.00 1.09
C SER A 42 -12.89 7.19 0.61
N VAL A 43 -12.83 6.87 -0.69
CA VAL A 43 -11.70 6.17 -1.31
C VAL A 43 -10.44 7.03 -1.27
N ALA A 44 -10.56 8.32 -1.61
CA ALA A 44 -9.45 9.28 -1.53
C ALA A 44 -8.90 9.41 -0.09
N LEU A 45 -9.78 9.46 0.90
CA LEU A 45 -9.38 9.52 2.32
C LEU A 45 -8.66 8.24 2.78
N GLN A 46 -9.10 7.08 2.30
CA GLN A 46 -8.50 5.79 2.63
C GLN A 46 -7.09 5.64 2.01
N LEU A 47 -6.92 6.10 0.77
CA LEU A 47 -5.61 6.16 0.11
C LEU A 47 -4.67 7.15 0.80
N PHE A 48 -5.17 8.33 1.18
CA PHE A 48 -4.38 9.30 1.93
C PHE A 48 -3.93 8.75 3.28
N SER A 49 -4.82 8.07 4.01
CA SER A 49 -4.51 7.45 5.30
C SER A 49 -3.50 6.30 5.18
N ALA A 50 -3.57 5.51 4.11
CA ALA A 50 -2.58 4.47 3.81
C ALA A 50 -1.18 5.05 3.49
N SER A 51 -1.10 6.28 2.97
CA SER A 51 0.18 6.95 2.70
C SER A 51 0.86 7.46 3.97
N GLN A 52 0.14 7.61 5.09
CA GLN A 52 0.68 8.08 6.38
C GLN A 52 1.48 7.02 7.15
N HIS A 53 1.98 5.97 6.51
CA HIS A 53 2.86 5.00 7.15
C HIS A 53 4.23 5.63 7.43
N TYR A 54 4.38 6.24 8.62
CA TYR A 54 5.64 6.80 9.14
C TYR A 54 6.82 5.81 9.09
N THR A 55 6.56 4.50 9.06
CA THR A 55 7.59 3.46 8.90
C THR A 55 8.28 3.52 7.54
N LEU A 56 7.58 3.93 6.47
CA LEU A 56 8.19 4.10 5.14
C LEU A 56 9.06 5.36 5.06
N LEU A 57 8.85 6.34 5.94
CA LEU A 57 9.77 7.46 6.14
C LEU A 57 11.07 7.06 6.87
N ALA A 58 11.12 5.89 7.50
CA ALA A 58 12.34 5.41 8.15
C ALA A 58 13.48 5.21 7.13
N ILE A 59 13.19 4.78 5.90
CA ILE A 59 14.20 4.59 4.83
C ILE A 59 14.89 5.92 4.46
N PRO A 60 14.18 7.00 4.07
CA PRO A 60 14.82 8.27 3.76
C PRO A 60 15.51 8.89 4.98
N PHE A 61 14.96 8.77 6.20
CA PHE A 61 15.65 9.27 7.41
C PHE A 61 16.92 8.48 7.74
N PHE A 62 16.94 7.17 7.52
CA PHE A 62 18.13 6.35 7.72
C PHE A 62 19.24 6.75 6.74
N ILE A 63 18.89 7.02 5.48
CA ILE A 63 19.83 7.54 4.48
C ILE A 63 20.37 8.91 4.91
N LEU A 64 19.51 9.83 5.35
CA LEU A 64 19.93 11.16 5.81
C LEU A 64 20.85 11.10 7.05
N ALA A 65 20.52 10.26 8.03
CA ALA A 65 21.34 10.02 9.21
C ALA A 65 22.70 9.41 8.83
N SER A 66 22.72 8.42 7.92
CA SER A 66 23.97 7.82 7.43
C SER A 66 24.87 8.82 6.71
N ALA A 67 24.29 9.75 5.94
CA ALA A 67 25.02 10.83 5.28
C ALA A 67 25.63 11.81 6.30
N PHE A 68 24.92 12.13 7.39
CA PHE A 68 25.50 12.92 8.47
C PHE A 68 26.59 12.18 9.26
N MET A 69 26.47 10.87 9.45
CA MET A 69 27.52 10.06 10.10
C MET A 69 28.80 9.97 9.25
N SER A 70 28.65 9.88 7.93
CA SER A 70 29.78 9.83 6.99
C SER A 70 30.45 11.18 6.80
N THR A 71 29.67 12.28 6.78
CA THR A 71 30.22 13.63 6.51
C THR A 71 30.57 14.40 7.80
N GLY A 72 30.00 14.01 8.96
CA GLY A 72 30.13 14.70 10.24
C GLY A 72 31.31 14.29 11.12
N GLY A 73 32.25 13.47 10.63
CA GLY A 73 33.52 13.18 11.33
C GLY A 73 33.50 12.02 12.33
N GLY A 74 32.46 11.17 12.34
CA GLY A 74 32.40 9.97 13.18
C GLY A 74 33.04 8.71 12.58
N ALA A 75 33.17 8.63 11.25
CA ALA A 75 33.63 7.42 10.54
C ALA A 75 35.15 7.36 10.27
N ARG A 76 35.92 8.37 10.71
CA ARG A 76 37.37 8.49 10.41
C ARG A 76 38.28 8.27 11.62
N ARG A 77 37.81 7.54 12.63
CA ARG A 77 38.62 7.02 13.73
C ARG A 77 38.20 5.60 14.06
#